data_AF-A0A7C1SQQ5-F1
#
_entry.id   AF-A0A7C1SQQ5-F1
#
_cell.length_a   1.000
_cell.length_b   1.000
_cell.length_c   1.000
_cell.angle_alpha   90.00
_cell.angle_beta   90.00
_cell.angle_gamma   90.00
#
_symmetry.space_group_name_H-M   'P 1'
#
loop_
_entity.id
_entity.type
_entity.pdbx_description
1 polymer ?
#
loop_
_entity_poly.entity_id
_entity_poly.type
_entity_poly.pdbx_seq_one_letter_code
_entity_poly.pdbx_strand_id
1 'polypeptide(L)'
;RYMGTGRVRMVYSPTDLLDMALKSEKPVVFLGIGFETTIPTIASVFLKAEQEKIANLFLYTAFKVIIPALRALLDIPDRYLDGFLLPGHVSAIIGTEAYSLLEEPGGVPGVVAGFEPADMLFAILLILRQISRGENRVENGYPRVVKADGNPRAREIMERLLTPGSEPWRGLGIIPDGSRRLKDEFRRLDADVVFDLPEIKDYDPPGCICASVILGKKSPVDCSLFGKKCTPENPVGPCMVSSEGSCAAYLKYGD
;
A
#
# COMPACT_ATOMS: atom_id res chain seq x y z
N ARG A 1 20.51 -19.44 -2.85
CA ARG A 1 20.14 -20.26 -4.03
C ARG A 1 18.80 -20.94 -3.71
N TYR A 2 17.68 -20.27 -3.97
CA TYR A 2 16.36 -20.90 -3.96
C TYR A 2 15.81 -20.84 -5.38
N MET A 3 16.34 -21.68 -6.28
CA MET A 3 15.69 -21.89 -7.57
C MET A 3 14.61 -22.93 -7.35
N GLY A 4 13.43 -22.48 -6.92
CA GLY A 4 12.28 -23.36 -6.76
C GLY A 4 11.74 -23.81 -8.12
N THR A 5 11.17 -25.01 -8.18
CA THR A 5 10.45 -25.56 -9.35
C THR A 5 9.04 -24.98 -9.52
N GLY A 6 8.77 -23.82 -8.90
CA GLY A 6 7.46 -23.16 -8.89
C GLY A 6 7.15 -22.49 -10.23
N ARG A 7 5.87 -22.48 -10.61
CA ARG A 7 5.40 -21.71 -11.78
C ARG A 7 4.89 -20.36 -11.31
N VAL A 8 5.59 -19.28 -11.67
CA VAL A 8 5.15 -17.91 -11.42
C VAL A 8 4.32 -17.43 -12.60
N ARG A 9 3.16 -16.83 -12.33
CA ARG A 9 2.28 -16.24 -13.34
C ARG A 9 1.85 -14.85 -12.91
N MET A 10 1.86 -13.92 -13.85
CA MET A 10 1.26 -12.60 -13.64
C MET A 10 -0.27 -12.75 -13.70
N VAL A 11 -0.95 -12.12 -12.75
CA VAL A 11 -2.41 -12.11 -12.66
C VAL A 11 -2.85 -10.66 -12.70
N TYR A 12 -3.71 -10.32 -13.64
CA TYR A 12 -4.21 -8.94 -13.83
C TYR A 12 -5.49 -8.67 -13.04
N SER A 13 -6.32 -9.71 -12.82
CA SER A 13 -7.51 -9.62 -11.99
C SER A 13 -7.50 -10.71 -10.92
N PRO A 14 -7.70 -10.38 -9.63
CA PRO A 14 -7.86 -11.40 -8.59
C PRO A 14 -8.96 -12.42 -8.88
N THR A 15 -9.99 -12.07 -9.69
CA THR A 15 -11.07 -13.00 -10.04
C THR A 15 -10.59 -14.24 -10.80
N ASP A 16 -9.48 -14.12 -11.53
CA ASP A 16 -8.92 -15.22 -12.32
C ASP A 16 -8.36 -16.34 -11.43
N LEU A 17 -8.12 -16.05 -10.14
CA LEU A 17 -7.56 -17.00 -9.18
C LEU A 17 -8.48 -18.21 -8.94
N LEU A 18 -9.80 -18.01 -8.97
CA LEU A 18 -10.76 -19.10 -8.81
C LEU A 18 -10.63 -20.11 -9.95
N ASP A 19 -10.64 -19.59 -11.17
CA ASP A 19 -10.45 -20.37 -12.40
C ASP A 19 -9.09 -21.08 -12.43
N MET A 20 -8.04 -20.39 -11.98
CA MET A 20 -6.70 -20.97 -11.88
C MET A 20 -6.62 -22.10 -10.85
N ALA A 21 -7.28 -21.93 -9.70
CA ALA A 21 -7.33 -22.93 -8.65
C ALA A 21 -8.12 -24.17 -9.09
N LEU A 22 -9.28 -23.99 -9.72
CA LEU A 22 -10.12 -25.08 -10.24
C LEU A 22 -9.43 -25.92 -11.33
N LYS A 23 -8.57 -25.29 -12.14
CA LYS A 23 -7.81 -25.95 -13.22
C LYS A 23 -6.48 -26.54 -12.76
N SER A 24 -6.12 -26.41 -11.48
CA SER A 24 -4.84 -26.83 -10.93
C SER A 24 -5.01 -27.99 -9.94
N GLU A 25 -4.25 -29.06 -10.14
CA GLU A 25 -4.10 -30.12 -9.13
C GLU A 25 -3.09 -29.75 -8.04
N LYS A 26 -2.33 -28.67 -8.24
CA LYS A 26 -1.30 -28.18 -7.31
C LYS A 26 -1.81 -26.97 -6.52
N PRO A 27 -1.24 -26.70 -5.32
CA PRO A 27 -1.49 -25.46 -4.61
C PRO A 27 -1.24 -24.22 -5.46
N VAL A 28 -2.19 -23.29 -5.43
CA VAL A 28 -2.09 -21.96 -6.03
C VAL A 28 -1.92 -20.97 -4.88
N VAL A 29 -0.75 -20.33 -4.81
CA VAL A 29 -0.46 -19.29 -3.83
C VAL A 29 -0.55 -17.94 -4.53
N PHE A 30 -1.41 -17.06 -4.01
CA PHE A 30 -1.48 -15.67 -4.44
C PHE A 30 -0.72 -14.78 -3.47
N LEU A 31 0.20 -13.97 -4.01
CA LEU A 31 0.91 -12.95 -3.25
C LEU A 31 0.06 -11.68 -3.19
N GLY A 32 -0.66 -11.51 -2.08
CA GLY A 32 -1.54 -10.36 -1.84
C GLY A 32 -0.75 -9.14 -1.41
N ILE A 33 -0.36 -8.30 -2.36
CA ILE A 33 0.29 -7.01 -2.12
C ILE A 33 -0.68 -5.88 -2.42
N GLY A 34 -0.69 -4.87 -1.56
CA GLY A 34 -1.30 -3.58 -1.86
C GLY A 34 -1.94 -2.91 -0.65
N PHE A 35 -2.56 -1.77 -0.94
CA PHE A 35 -3.28 -0.93 0.01
C PHE A 35 -4.78 -1.21 -0.02
N GLU A 36 -5.55 -0.42 0.75
CA GLU A 36 -7.00 -0.50 0.88
C GLU A 36 -7.75 -0.50 -0.46
N THR A 37 -7.15 0.02 -1.53
CA THR A 37 -7.68 -0.02 -2.91
C THR A 37 -7.79 -1.43 -3.48
N THR A 38 -6.85 -2.30 -3.13
CA THR A 38 -6.71 -3.64 -3.73
C THR A 38 -7.26 -4.75 -2.82
N ILE A 39 -7.17 -4.53 -1.51
CA ILE A 39 -7.53 -5.52 -0.49
C ILE A 39 -8.98 -6.01 -0.62
N PRO A 40 -10.02 -5.17 -0.82
CA PRO A 40 -11.40 -5.63 -0.90
C PRO A 40 -11.64 -6.62 -2.03
N THR A 41 -11.04 -6.37 -3.20
CA THR A 41 -11.18 -7.25 -4.38
C THR A 41 -10.54 -8.59 -4.11
N ILE A 42 -9.32 -8.62 -3.56
CA ILE A 42 -8.65 -9.86 -3.19
C ILE A 42 -9.45 -10.60 -2.10
N ALA A 43 -9.89 -9.89 -1.06
CA ALA A 43 -10.65 -10.48 0.03
C ALA A 43 -11.97 -11.11 -0.46
N SER A 44 -12.67 -10.46 -1.40
CA SER A 44 -13.89 -11.01 -1.99
C SER A 44 -13.67 -12.33 -2.72
N VAL A 45 -12.53 -12.50 -3.39
CA VAL A 45 -12.16 -13.73 -4.09
C VAL A 45 -11.92 -14.86 -3.10
N PHE A 46 -11.18 -14.61 -2.03
CA PHE A 46 -10.91 -15.62 -1.00
C PHE A 46 -12.16 -16.00 -0.21
N LEU A 47 -13.03 -15.03 0.11
CA LEU A 47 -14.34 -15.32 0.71
C LEU A 47 -15.25 -16.14 -0.23
N LYS A 48 -15.17 -15.92 -1.55
CA LYS A 48 -15.90 -16.72 -2.54
C LYS A 48 -15.32 -18.13 -2.66
N ALA A 49 -14.00 -18.26 -2.69
CA ALA A 49 -13.30 -19.55 -2.68
C ALA A 49 -13.69 -20.39 -1.45
N GLU A 50 -13.84 -19.74 -0.30
CA GLU A 50 -14.34 -20.36 0.94
C GLU A 50 -15.75 -20.93 0.77
N GLN A 51 -16.67 -20.14 0.21
CA GLN A 51 -18.06 -20.54 -0.03
C GLN A 51 -18.16 -21.71 -1.02
N GLU A 52 -17.32 -21.69 -2.05
CA GLU A 52 -17.24 -22.72 -3.09
C GLU A 52 -16.36 -23.92 -2.69
N LYS A 53 -15.79 -23.91 -1.48
CA LYS A 53 -14.93 -24.96 -0.91
C LYS A 53 -13.71 -25.27 -1.78
N ILE A 54 -13.11 -24.26 -2.40
CA ILE A 54 -11.86 -24.39 -3.16
C ILE A 54 -10.69 -24.53 -2.17
N ALA A 55 -10.15 -25.73 -2.05
CA ALA A 55 -9.20 -26.09 -0.99
C ALA A 55 -7.72 -25.83 -1.34
N ASN A 56 -7.39 -25.59 -2.62
CA ASN A 56 -6.01 -25.46 -3.10
C ASN A 56 -5.60 -24.01 -3.41
N LEU A 57 -6.37 -23.02 -2.95
CA LEU A 57 -6.06 -21.60 -3.12
C LEU A 57 -5.62 -20.99 -1.78
N PHE A 58 -4.41 -20.44 -1.76
CA PHE A 58 -3.78 -19.87 -0.56
C PHE A 58 -3.38 -18.41 -0.79
N LEU A 59 -3.45 -17.61 0.27
CA LEU A 59 -3.07 -16.21 0.28
C LEU A 59 -1.82 -16.03 1.13
N TYR A 60 -0.79 -15.42 0.54
CA TYR A 60 0.28 -14.80 1.32
C TYR A 60 -0.06 -13.32 1.49
N THR A 61 -0.33 -12.87 2.72
CA THR A 61 -0.70 -11.48 2.98
C THR A 61 0.53 -10.59 3.16
N ALA A 62 0.70 -9.64 2.25
CA ALA A 62 1.67 -8.55 2.33
C ALA A 62 0.96 -7.19 2.22
N PHE A 63 -0.26 -7.10 2.79
CA PHE A 63 -1.10 -5.92 2.72
C PHE A 63 -0.64 -4.84 3.67
N LYS A 64 -0.75 -3.60 3.23
CA LYS A 64 -0.41 -2.40 3.98
C LYS A 64 -1.64 -1.52 4.14
N VAL A 65 -1.70 -0.74 5.21
CA VAL A 65 -2.78 0.25 5.43
C VAL A 65 -2.21 1.61 5.76
N ILE A 66 -2.85 2.66 5.26
CA ILE A 66 -2.26 3.99 5.22
C ILE A 66 -2.35 4.72 6.57
N ILE A 67 -3.41 4.50 7.34
CA ILE A 67 -3.67 5.27 8.57
C ILE A 67 -2.54 5.13 9.61
N PRO A 68 -2.06 3.93 9.95
CA PRO A 68 -0.91 3.78 10.85
C PRO A 68 0.39 4.34 10.26
N ALA A 69 0.55 4.29 8.92
CA ALA A 69 1.72 4.86 8.26
C ALA A 69 1.73 6.40 8.33
N LEU A 70 0.58 7.05 8.18
CA LEU A 70 0.45 8.51 8.37
C LEU A 70 0.80 8.91 9.80
N ARG A 71 0.34 8.14 10.79
CA ARG A 71 0.72 8.34 12.20
C ARG A 71 2.23 8.20 12.40
N ALA A 72 2.81 7.12 11.88
CA ALA A 72 4.26 6.91 11.95
C ALA A 72 5.07 8.06 11.29
N LEU A 73 4.57 8.64 10.20
CA LEU A 73 5.20 9.82 9.57
C LEU A 73 5.08 11.08 10.42
N LEU A 74 3.94 11.29 11.10
CA LEU A 74 3.78 12.39 12.05
C LEU A 74 4.69 12.22 13.27
N ASP A 75 4.94 10.99 13.72
CA ASP A 75 5.76 10.74 14.91
C ASP A 75 7.27 10.88 14.65
N ILE A 76 7.70 11.10 13.39
CA ILE A 76 9.11 11.35 13.06
C ILE A 76 9.54 12.72 13.62
N PRO A 77 10.58 12.79 14.47
CA PRO A 77 11.18 14.05 14.90
C PRO A 77 11.74 14.83 13.71
N ASP A 78 11.60 16.17 13.74
CA ASP A 78 12.09 17.07 12.70
C ASP A 78 11.61 16.69 11.28
N ARG A 79 10.37 16.21 11.17
CA ARG A 79 9.75 15.89 9.89
C ARG A 79 9.63 17.15 9.02
N TYR A 80 10.04 17.05 7.76
CA TYR A 80 9.87 18.09 6.74
C TYR A 80 8.50 17.93 6.06
N LEU A 81 7.43 18.07 6.85
CA LEU A 81 6.06 17.81 6.39
C LEU A 81 5.05 18.74 7.06
N ASP A 82 4.48 19.63 6.25
CA ASP A 82 3.47 20.62 6.69
C ASP A 82 2.04 20.28 6.25
N GLY A 83 1.86 19.22 5.46
CA GLY A 83 0.54 18.80 5.00
C GLY A 83 0.58 17.55 4.13
N PHE A 84 -0.57 16.87 4.01
CA PHE A 84 -0.72 15.65 3.22
C PHE A 84 -1.60 15.85 1.99
N LEU A 85 -1.10 15.45 0.84
CA LEU A 85 -1.92 15.13 -0.32
C LEU A 85 -2.43 13.69 -0.16
N LEU A 86 -3.69 13.52 0.22
CA LEU A 86 -4.25 12.21 0.56
C LEU A 86 -4.69 11.47 -0.71
N PRO A 87 -4.40 10.15 -0.82
CA PRO A 87 -4.63 9.39 -2.05
C PRO A 87 -6.12 9.19 -2.33
N GLY A 88 -6.57 9.64 -3.49
CA GLY A 88 -7.98 9.57 -3.90
C GLY A 88 -8.57 8.17 -3.90
N HIS A 89 -7.88 7.19 -4.51
CA HIS A 89 -8.40 5.82 -4.59
C HIS A 89 -8.47 5.12 -3.23
N VAL A 90 -7.48 5.30 -2.35
CA VAL A 90 -7.54 4.75 -0.98
C VAL A 90 -8.67 5.41 -0.19
N SER A 91 -8.79 6.74 -0.30
CA SER A 91 -9.88 7.50 0.30
C SER A 91 -11.26 7.09 -0.20
N ALA A 92 -11.38 6.62 -1.44
CA ALA A 92 -12.65 6.07 -1.96
C ALA A 92 -13.11 4.82 -1.18
N ILE A 93 -12.17 4.10 -0.56
CA ILE A 93 -12.45 2.92 0.26
C ILE A 93 -12.67 3.30 1.72
N ILE A 94 -11.75 4.06 2.32
CA ILE A 94 -11.78 4.33 3.76
C ILE A 94 -12.57 5.58 4.16
N GLY A 95 -12.80 6.48 3.22
CA GLY A 95 -13.49 7.75 3.44
C GLY A 95 -12.60 8.85 4.01
N THR A 96 -13.09 10.08 4.04
CA THR A 96 -12.35 11.20 4.63
C THR A 96 -12.30 11.13 6.16
N GLU A 97 -13.32 10.56 6.80
CA GLU A 97 -13.39 10.44 8.26
C GLU A 97 -12.28 9.56 8.84
N ALA A 98 -11.73 8.63 8.04
CA ALA A 98 -10.63 7.77 8.46
C ALA A 98 -9.33 8.55 8.77
N TYR A 99 -9.19 9.77 8.26
CA TYR A 99 -8.00 10.61 8.45
C TYR A 99 -8.11 11.58 9.63
N SER A 100 -9.06 11.40 10.54
CA SER A 100 -9.30 12.30 11.68
C SER A 100 -8.05 12.56 12.54
N LEU A 101 -7.09 11.63 12.56
CA LEU A 101 -5.79 11.79 13.23
C LEU A 101 -5.01 13.04 12.78
N LEU A 102 -5.26 13.53 11.57
CA LEU A 102 -4.59 14.71 11.01
C LEU A 102 -5.11 16.01 11.65
N GLU A 103 -6.32 16.00 12.22
CA GLU A 103 -6.91 17.14 12.92
C GLU A 103 -6.57 17.17 14.42
N GLU A 104 -5.96 16.10 14.94
CA GLU A 104 -5.53 16.01 16.34
C GLU A 104 -4.36 16.97 16.62
N PRO A 105 -4.10 17.35 17.89
CA PRO A 105 -2.93 18.14 18.26
C PRO A 105 -1.62 17.50 17.75
N GLY A 106 -0.80 18.29 17.05
CA GLY A 106 0.42 17.80 16.40
C GLY A 106 0.23 17.23 15.00
N GLY A 107 -1.01 17.15 14.51
CA GLY A 107 -1.35 16.86 13.12
C GLY A 107 -1.00 18.00 12.15
N VAL A 108 -1.37 17.80 10.88
CA VAL A 108 -1.13 18.74 9.76
C VAL A 108 -2.32 18.68 8.81
N PRO A 109 -2.62 19.75 8.04
CA PRO A 109 -3.72 19.72 7.07
C PRO A 109 -3.58 18.57 6.07
N GLY A 110 -4.71 17.96 5.72
CA GLY A 110 -4.77 16.85 4.77
C GLY A 110 -5.87 17.08 3.76
N VAL A 111 -5.58 16.92 2.47
CA VAL A 111 -6.59 17.10 1.42
C VAL A 111 -6.59 15.92 0.48
N VAL A 112 -7.76 15.28 0.35
CA VAL A 112 -7.96 14.19 -0.62
C VAL A 112 -7.96 14.74 -2.03
N ALA A 113 -7.08 14.21 -2.88
CA ALA A 113 -6.94 14.63 -4.27
C ALA A 113 -7.33 13.51 -5.24
N GLY A 114 -7.87 13.92 -6.39
CA GLY A 114 -7.90 13.09 -7.59
C GLY A 114 -6.53 13.04 -8.27
N PHE A 115 -6.47 12.42 -9.44
CA PHE A 115 -5.22 12.17 -10.17
C PHE A 115 -5.06 13.06 -11.41
N GLU A 116 -6.05 13.93 -11.69
CA GLU A 116 -5.89 14.93 -12.74
C GLU A 116 -4.99 16.08 -12.25
N PRO A 117 -4.17 16.70 -13.11
CA PRO A 117 -3.30 17.81 -12.70
C PRO A 117 -4.06 18.93 -11.97
N ALA A 118 -5.28 19.25 -12.41
CA ALA A 118 -6.14 20.25 -11.77
C ALA A 118 -6.60 19.84 -10.36
N ASP A 119 -6.87 18.55 -10.12
CA ASP A 119 -7.22 18.06 -8.78
C ASP A 119 -6.05 18.23 -7.82
N MET A 120 -4.85 17.88 -8.27
CA MET A 120 -3.64 17.98 -7.46
C MET A 120 -3.33 19.45 -7.11
N LEU A 121 -3.39 20.35 -8.10
CA LEU A 121 -3.17 21.78 -7.88
C LEU A 121 -4.22 22.38 -6.92
N PHE A 122 -5.48 21.97 -7.07
CA PHE A 122 -6.55 22.43 -6.19
C PHE A 122 -6.35 21.94 -4.74
N ALA A 123 -5.99 20.67 -4.56
CA ALA A 123 -5.71 20.13 -3.23
C ALA A 123 -4.49 20.79 -2.57
N ILE A 124 -3.42 21.06 -3.33
CA ILE A 124 -2.25 21.82 -2.85
C ILE A 124 -2.68 23.23 -2.41
N LEU A 125 -3.51 23.92 -3.21
CA LEU A 125 -4.03 25.24 -2.84
C LEU A 125 -4.81 25.22 -1.52
N LEU A 126 -5.63 24.19 -1.30
CA LEU A 126 -6.39 24.03 -0.04
C LEU A 126 -5.45 23.81 1.15
N ILE A 127 -4.45 22.92 1.01
CA ILE A 127 -3.42 22.70 2.03
C ILE A 127 -2.73 24.02 2.38
N LEU A 128 -2.25 24.78 1.38
CA LEU A 128 -1.55 26.05 1.60
C LEU A 128 -2.43 27.10 2.30
N ARG A 129 -3.73 27.14 1.99
CA ARG A 129 -4.67 28.03 2.68
C ARG A 129 -4.82 27.68 4.15
N GLN A 130 -4.95 26.40 4.48
CA GLN A 130 -5.02 25.95 5.86
C GLN A 130 -3.73 26.28 6.63
N ILE A 131 -2.56 26.02 6.04
CA ILE A 131 -1.26 26.41 6.61
C ILE A 131 -1.22 27.91 6.89
N SER A 132 -1.66 28.75 5.95
CA SER A 132 -1.67 30.21 6.13
C SER A 132 -2.58 30.70 7.26
N ARG A 133 -3.55 29.88 7.68
CA ARG A 133 -4.52 30.17 8.75
C ARG A 133 -4.18 29.47 10.06
N GLY A 134 -3.16 28.61 10.09
CA GLY A 134 -2.87 27.75 11.24
C GLY A 134 -3.95 26.71 11.51
N GLU A 135 -4.63 26.23 10.46
CA GLU A 135 -5.70 25.24 10.53
C GLU A 135 -5.18 23.85 10.13
N ASN A 136 -5.66 22.81 10.81
CA ASN A 136 -5.41 21.40 10.49
C ASN A 136 -6.75 20.70 10.28
N ARG A 137 -7.22 20.63 9.04
CA ARG A 137 -8.47 19.96 8.66
C ARG A 137 -8.22 18.93 7.57
N VAL A 138 -9.07 17.91 7.57
CA VAL A 138 -9.21 16.99 6.46
C VAL A 138 -10.27 17.54 5.50
N GLU A 139 -9.86 17.95 4.30
CA GLU A 139 -10.79 18.38 3.25
C GLU A 139 -10.91 17.36 2.12
N ASN A 140 -12.10 17.30 1.52
CA ASN A 140 -12.37 16.46 0.37
C ASN A 140 -12.22 17.28 -0.93
N GLY A 141 -11.02 17.28 -1.50
CA GLY A 141 -10.76 17.84 -2.82
C GLY A 141 -11.21 16.95 -3.99
N TYR A 142 -11.76 15.76 -3.70
CA TYR A 142 -12.21 14.79 -4.71
C TYR A 142 -13.65 14.26 -4.46
N PRO A 143 -14.65 15.16 -4.27
CA PRO A 143 -15.98 14.79 -3.81
C PRO A 143 -16.80 13.98 -4.83
N ARG A 144 -16.37 13.98 -6.10
CA ARG A 144 -17.00 13.19 -7.17
C ARG A 144 -16.78 11.68 -7.02
N VAL A 145 -15.79 11.26 -6.23
CA VAL A 145 -15.49 9.84 -5.97
C VAL A 145 -15.54 9.51 -4.48
N VAL A 146 -15.05 10.41 -3.62
CA VAL A 146 -14.83 10.12 -2.21
C VAL A 146 -15.98 10.63 -1.35
N LYS A 147 -16.52 9.74 -0.52
CA LYS A 147 -17.52 10.05 0.52
C LYS A 147 -16.87 10.12 1.90
N ALA A 148 -17.57 10.69 2.87
CA ALA A 148 -17.08 10.80 4.25
C ALA A 148 -16.84 9.42 4.88
N ASP A 149 -17.79 8.50 4.71
CA ASP A 149 -17.77 7.12 5.20
C ASP A 149 -17.05 6.12 4.26
N GLY A 150 -16.61 6.59 3.10
CA GLY A 150 -15.91 5.79 2.09
C GLY A 150 -16.82 4.78 1.40
N ASN A 151 -16.37 3.53 1.34
CA ASN A 151 -17.14 2.41 0.82
C ASN A 151 -17.40 1.39 1.95
N PRO A 152 -18.56 1.49 2.64
CA PRO A 152 -18.89 0.60 3.75
C PRO A 152 -18.84 -0.89 3.37
N ARG A 153 -19.27 -1.23 2.15
CA ARG A 153 -19.29 -2.62 1.68
C ARG A 153 -17.88 -3.17 1.46
N ALA A 154 -16.98 -2.37 0.88
CA ALA A 154 -15.58 -2.76 0.71
C ALA A 154 -14.90 -2.97 2.07
N ARG A 155 -15.14 -2.06 3.03
CA ARG A 155 -14.63 -2.18 4.41
C ARG A 155 -15.15 -3.43 5.10
N GLU A 156 -16.44 -3.72 5.01
CA GLU A 156 -17.04 -4.94 5.56
C GLU A 156 -16.38 -6.20 4.99
N ILE A 157 -16.14 -6.25 3.67
CA ILE A 157 -15.46 -7.38 3.02
C ILE A 157 -14.04 -7.57 3.56
N MET A 158 -13.27 -6.48 3.72
CA MET A 158 -11.93 -6.55 4.30
C MET A 158 -11.98 -7.07 5.74
N GLU A 159 -12.83 -6.48 6.58
CA GLU A 159 -12.96 -6.83 8.00
C GLU A 159 -13.57 -8.21 8.22
N ARG A 160 -14.24 -8.81 7.22
CA ARG A 160 -14.67 -10.21 7.29
C ARG A 160 -13.49 -11.15 7.23
N LEU A 161 -12.55 -10.95 6.30
CA LEU A 161 -11.43 -11.87 6.05
C LEU A 161 -10.19 -11.58 6.90
N LEU A 162 -9.95 -10.30 7.20
CA LEU A 162 -8.65 -9.82 7.70
C LEU A 162 -8.75 -9.23 9.10
N THR A 163 -7.61 -9.17 9.79
CA THR A 163 -7.42 -8.52 11.09
C THR A 163 -6.15 -7.66 11.04
N PRO A 164 -6.00 -6.64 11.91
CA PRO A 164 -4.77 -5.88 12.01
C PRO A 164 -3.54 -6.77 12.25
N GLY A 165 -2.41 -6.37 11.66
CA GLY A 165 -1.11 -7.01 11.84
C GLY A 165 0.01 -5.98 11.86
N SER A 166 1.23 -6.43 12.15
CA SER A 166 2.42 -5.58 12.16
C SER A 166 3.48 -6.15 11.22
N GLU A 167 3.94 -5.35 10.27
CA GLU A 167 4.90 -5.75 9.24
C GLU A 167 5.93 -4.63 9.03
N PRO A 168 7.15 -4.94 8.57
CA PRO A 168 8.17 -3.94 8.26
C PRO A 168 7.73 -3.05 7.09
N TRP A 169 7.86 -1.74 7.27
CA TRP A 169 7.72 -0.72 6.26
C TRP A 169 9.09 -0.12 5.98
N ARG A 170 9.46 -0.10 4.70
CA ARG A 170 10.77 0.37 4.27
C ARG A 170 11.01 1.80 4.73
N GLY A 171 12.06 2.01 5.52
CA GLY A 171 12.42 3.30 6.11
C GLY A 171 11.69 3.66 7.40
N LEU A 172 10.63 2.95 7.77
CA LEU A 172 9.84 3.21 8.99
C LEU A 172 9.97 2.09 10.03
N GLY A 173 10.56 0.94 9.68
CA GLY A 173 10.62 -0.22 10.56
C GLY A 173 9.26 -0.89 10.69
N ILE A 174 9.03 -1.62 11.77
CA ILE A 174 7.75 -2.29 12.00
C ILE A 174 6.72 -1.25 12.46
N ILE A 175 5.61 -1.13 11.73
CA ILE A 175 4.51 -0.25 12.11
C ILE A 175 3.40 -1.09 12.75
N PRO A 176 3.09 -0.88 14.05
CA PRO A 176 1.95 -1.52 14.70
C PRO A 176 0.66 -1.25 13.93
N ASP A 177 -0.13 -2.31 13.73
CA ASP A 177 -1.39 -2.29 12.97
C ASP A 177 -1.27 -1.79 11.52
N GLY A 178 -0.06 -1.55 11.02
CA GLY A 178 0.25 -1.03 9.68
C GLY A 178 0.09 -2.06 8.56
N SER A 179 -0.50 -3.20 8.82
CA SER A 179 -0.76 -4.25 7.84
C SER A 179 -2.05 -4.99 8.14
N ARG A 180 -2.44 -5.88 7.22
CA ARG A 180 -3.59 -6.76 7.39
C ARG A 180 -3.17 -8.20 7.13
N ARG A 181 -3.53 -9.08 8.05
CA ARG A 181 -3.31 -10.52 7.96
C ARG A 181 -4.64 -11.27 8.00
N LEU A 182 -4.65 -12.54 7.59
CA LEU A 182 -5.83 -13.38 7.71
C LEU A 182 -6.24 -13.52 9.18
N LYS A 183 -7.56 -13.58 9.44
CA LYS A 183 -8.05 -13.99 10.76
C LYS A 183 -7.74 -15.47 11.01
N ASP A 184 -7.69 -15.84 12.29
CA ASP A 184 -7.43 -17.22 12.71
C ASP A 184 -8.44 -18.23 12.12
N GLU A 185 -9.70 -17.84 11.93
CA GLU A 185 -10.72 -18.69 11.30
C GLU A 185 -10.39 -19.03 9.82
N PHE A 186 -9.59 -18.20 9.15
CA PHE A 186 -9.11 -18.41 7.79
C PHE A 186 -7.66 -18.90 7.72
N ARG A 187 -7.05 -19.30 8.85
CA ARG A 187 -5.65 -19.74 8.93
C ARG A 187 -5.28 -20.86 7.96
N ARG A 188 -6.24 -21.70 7.58
CA ARG A 188 -6.09 -22.75 6.56
C ARG A 188 -5.85 -22.23 5.12
N LEU A 189 -6.13 -20.96 4.87
CA LEU A 189 -5.86 -20.28 3.60
C LEU A 189 -4.51 -19.55 3.63
N ASP A 190 -3.88 -19.43 4.80
CA ASP A 190 -2.66 -18.65 4.98
C ASP A 190 -1.46 -19.44 4.47
N ALA A 191 -0.84 -18.94 3.41
CA ALA A 191 0.32 -19.58 2.79
C ALA A 191 1.52 -19.63 3.74
N ASP A 192 1.70 -18.62 4.59
CA ASP A 192 2.81 -18.56 5.56
C ASP A 192 2.70 -19.73 6.56
N VAL A 193 1.49 -19.96 7.06
CA VAL A 193 1.19 -21.04 8.00
C VAL A 193 1.19 -22.41 7.33
N VAL A 194 0.52 -22.56 6.19
CA VAL A 194 0.32 -23.87 5.55
C VAL A 194 1.63 -24.44 5.02
N PHE A 195 2.52 -23.58 4.53
CA PHE A 195 3.79 -24.01 3.94
C PHE A 195 5.00 -23.81 4.86
N ASP A 196 4.79 -23.37 6.11
CA ASP A 196 5.86 -23.12 7.10
C ASP A 196 6.99 -22.28 6.47
N LEU A 197 6.61 -21.13 5.92
CA LEU A 197 7.55 -20.30 5.17
C LEU A 197 8.60 -19.72 6.13
N PRO A 198 9.87 -19.62 5.69
CA PRO A 198 10.90 -19.05 6.53
C PRO A 198 10.69 -17.55 6.74
N GLU A 199 11.14 -17.05 7.88
CA GLU A 199 11.17 -15.62 8.17
C GLU A 199 11.86 -14.85 7.04
N ILE A 200 11.15 -13.86 6.48
CA ILE A 200 11.69 -12.98 5.46
C ILE A 200 12.48 -11.86 6.13
N LYS A 201 13.77 -11.78 5.82
CA LYS A 201 14.63 -10.67 6.23
C LYS A 201 14.64 -9.60 5.15
N ASP A 202 14.04 -8.45 5.43
CA ASP A 202 14.13 -7.26 4.57
C ASP A 202 15.51 -6.60 4.75
N TYR A 203 16.13 -6.22 3.64
CA TYR A 203 17.37 -5.45 3.65
C TYR A 203 17.39 -4.49 2.48
N ASP A 204 17.92 -3.29 2.72
CA ASP A 204 18.20 -2.38 1.63
C ASP A 204 19.44 -2.85 0.87
N PRO A 205 19.37 -2.97 -0.47
CA PRO A 205 20.53 -3.30 -1.29
C PRO A 205 21.68 -2.31 -1.05
N PRO A 206 22.94 -2.76 -1.03
CA PRO A 206 24.08 -1.87 -0.81
C PRO A 206 24.08 -0.66 -1.76
N GLY A 207 24.20 0.55 -1.19
CA GLY A 207 24.21 1.83 -1.92
C GLY A 207 22.82 2.36 -2.33
N CYS A 208 21.75 1.59 -2.13
CA CYS A 208 20.39 2.03 -2.37
C CYS A 208 19.90 2.96 -1.25
N ILE A 209 19.31 4.10 -1.60
CA ILE A 209 18.70 5.05 -0.65
C ILE A 209 17.17 5.11 -0.77
N CYS A 210 16.52 4.03 -1.23
CA CYS A 210 15.06 3.99 -1.45
C CYS A 210 14.28 4.39 -0.20
N ALA A 211 14.70 3.96 0.99
CA ALA A 211 14.07 4.38 2.24
C ALA A 211 14.02 5.90 2.41
N SER A 212 15.12 6.61 2.14
CA SER A 212 15.16 8.08 2.21
C SER A 212 14.31 8.74 1.13
N VAL A 213 14.24 8.14 -0.07
CA VAL A 213 13.40 8.64 -1.17
C VAL A 213 11.91 8.48 -0.85
N ILE A 214 11.49 7.31 -0.36
CA ILE A 214 10.09 7.03 0.02
C ILE A 214 9.63 7.99 1.12
N LEU A 215 10.51 8.30 2.07
CA LEU A 215 10.24 9.26 3.15
C LEU A 215 10.33 10.73 2.73
N GLY A 216 10.60 11.02 1.46
CA GLY A 216 10.74 12.40 0.97
C GLY A 216 11.98 13.15 1.50
N LYS A 217 12.92 12.45 2.16
CA LYS A 217 14.15 13.05 2.72
C LYS A 217 15.21 13.33 1.67
N LYS A 218 15.15 12.62 0.54
CA LYS A 218 16.09 12.70 -0.59
C LYS A 218 15.34 12.54 -1.90
N SER A 219 15.83 13.18 -2.96
CA SER A 219 15.35 12.99 -4.32
C SER A 219 16.01 11.74 -4.95
N PRO A 220 15.37 11.06 -5.93
CA PRO A 220 16.02 9.97 -6.67
C PRO A 220 17.41 10.33 -7.22
N VAL A 221 17.63 11.58 -7.66
CA VAL A 221 18.92 12.05 -8.19
C VAL A 221 20.04 12.13 -7.13
N ASP A 222 19.69 12.16 -5.84
CA ASP A 222 20.67 12.08 -4.75
C ASP A 222 21.25 10.67 -4.60
N CYS A 223 20.64 9.66 -5.23
CA CYS A 223 21.11 8.29 -5.19
C CYS A 223 22.22 8.07 -6.21
N SER A 224 23.41 7.68 -5.74
CA SER A 224 24.56 7.40 -6.62
C SER A 224 24.32 6.30 -7.67
N LEU A 225 23.32 5.44 -7.46
CA LEU A 225 22.96 4.35 -8.36
C LEU A 225 21.91 4.75 -9.41
N PHE A 226 21.14 5.81 -9.18
CA PHE A 226 19.99 6.20 -9.98
C PHE A 226 20.36 6.51 -11.44
N GLY A 227 19.61 5.94 -12.39
CA GLY A 227 19.82 6.12 -13.83
C GLY A 227 21.14 5.54 -14.37
N LYS A 228 21.94 4.90 -13.51
CA LYS A 228 23.24 4.31 -13.84
C LYS A 228 23.18 2.80 -13.67
N LYS A 229 23.47 2.32 -12.47
CA LYS A 229 23.42 0.89 -12.13
C LYS A 229 22.00 0.43 -11.81
N CYS A 230 21.14 1.34 -11.38
CA CYS A 230 19.74 1.12 -11.08
C CYS A 230 18.89 1.74 -12.19
N THR A 231 18.34 0.91 -13.08
CA THR A 231 17.43 1.28 -14.17
C THR A 231 16.21 0.34 -14.16
N PRO A 232 15.12 0.62 -14.90
CA PRO A 232 13.98 -0.30 -14.98
C PRO A 232 14.35 -1.69 -15.49
N GLU A 233 15.33 -1.79 -16.40
CA GLU A 233 15.82 -3.07 -16.95
C GLU A 233 16.76 -3.79 -15.99
N ASN A 234 17.48 -3.04 -15.15
CA ASN A 234 18.36 -3.58 -14.11
C ASN A 234 18.13 -2.87 -12.77
N PRO A 235 17.01 -3.13 -12.09
CA PRO A 235 16.65 -2.41 -10.89
C PRO A 235 17.46 -2.92 -9.69
N VAL A 236 18.05 -1.99 -8.94
CA VAL A 236 18.72 -2.33 -7.67
C VAL A 236 17.73 -2.28 -6.51
N GLY A 237 16.96 -1.21 -6.40
CA GLY A 237 15.98 -1.01 -5.32
C GLY A 237 14.53 -1.08 -5.81
N PRO A 238 13.56 -1.33 -4.92
CA PRO A 238 12.16 -1.52 -5.29
C PRO A 238 11.51 -0.28 -5.91
N CYS A 239 11.98 0.94 -5.56
CA CYS A 239 11.47 2.17 -6.18
C CYS A 239 11.76 2.27 -7.68
N MET A 240 12.65 1.42 -8.22
CA MET A 240 12.92 1.32 -9.66
C MET A 240 12.20 0.13 -10.32
N VAL A 241 11.73 -0.85 -9.53
CA VAL A 241 11.00 -2.04 -10.04
C VAL A 241 9.55 -1.69 -10.34
N SER A 242 8.89 -0.97 -9.44
CA SER A 242 7.47 -0.64 -9.56
C SER A 242 7.25 0.52 -10.53
N SER A 243 6.22 0.43 -11.37
CA SER A 243 5.74 1.54 -12.18
C SER A 243 5.21 2.71 -11.34
N GLU A 244 4.82 2.45 -10.09
CA GLU A 244 4.41 3.46 -9.11
C GLU A 244 5.58 3.94 -8.24
N GLY A 245 6.78 3.37 -8.42
CA GLY A 245 7.95 3.71 -7.63
C GLY A 245 8.50 5.08 -7.98
N SER A 246 8.82 5.88 -6.95
CA SER A 246 9.28 7.26 -7.14
C SER A 246 10.54 7.36 -8.02
N CYS A 247 11.45 6.39 -7.97
CA CYS A 247 12.64 6.40 -8.83
C CYS A 247 12.27 6.08 -10.28
N ALA A 248 11.46 5.05 -10.55
CA ALA A 248 11.03 4.73 -11.91
C ALA A 248 10.24 5.89 -12.54
N ALA A 249 9.35 6.52 -11.77
CA ALA A 249 8.60 7.70 -12.21
C ALA A 249 9.51 8.88 -12.51
N TYR A 250 10.47 9.20 -11.62
CA TYR A 250 11.42 10.29 -11.84
C TYR A 250 12.33 10.05 -13.04
N LEU A 251 12.78 8.81 -13.27
CA LEU A 251 13.62 8.51 -14.43
C LEU A 251 12.86 8.67 -15.75
N LYS A 252 11.55 8.35 -15.74
CA LYS A 252 10.72 8.38 -16.94
C LYS A 252 10.21 9.78 -17.27
N TYR A 253 9.91 10.59 -16.25
CA TYR A 253 9.19 11.86 -16.39
C TYR A 253 9.90 13.06 -15.78
N GLY A 254 10.95 12.85 -14.98
CA GLY A 254 11.76 13.93 -14.45
C GLY A 254 12.66 14.54 -15.54
N ASP A 255 12.98 15.82 -15.37
CA ASP A 255 13.87 16.57 -16.26
C ASP A 255 15.35 16.14 -16.13
#